data_AF-A0A9C5ZD89-F1
#
_entry.id   AF-A0A9C5ZD89-F1
#
_cell.length_a   1.000
_cell.length_b   1.000
_cell.length_c   1.000
_cell.angle_alpha   90.00
_cell.angle_beta   90.00
_cell.angle_gamma   90.00
#
_symmetry.space_group_name_H-M   'P 1'
#
loop_
_entity.id
_entity.type
_entity.pdbx_description
1 polymer ?
#
loop_
_entity_poly.entity_id
_entity_poly.type
_entity_poly.pdbx_seq_one_letter_code
_entity_poly.pdbx_strand_id
1 'polypeptide(L)'
;MGIEYSLYEKIDLDNLECLNEKLEGSGKRVFRPYENRLDTTQFVKSDSDEELLFYIPFTGNIKLKGIIIIEGNDGSHPNKMQLFSAIQPVYEDDDNIFASIITQEKEKDNETGLEDMKDRMEF
;
A
#
# COMPACT_ATOMS: atom_id res chain seq x y z
N MET A 1 8.30 -23.49 -9.88
CA MET A 1 7.88 -22.51 -10.91
C MET A 1 7.10 -21.41 -10.18
N GLY A 2 7.59 -20.17 -10.09
CA GLY A 2 6.84 -19.15 -9.35
C GLY A 2 7.50 -17.79 -9.11
N ILE A 3 8.81 -17.64 -9.38
CA ILE A 3 9.54 -16.36 -9.17
C ILE A 3 9.60 -15.55 -10.47
N GLU A 4 9.55 -16.21 -11.63
CA GLU A 4 9.74 -15.64 -12.98
C GLU A 4 8.62 -14.67 -13.43
N TYR A 5 7.60 -14.43 -12.61
CA TYR A 5 6.47 -13.55 -12.92
C TYR A 5 6.41 -12.29 -12.04
N SER A 6 7.44 -12.01 -11.24
CA SER A 6 7.51 -10.74 -10.51
C SER A 6 7.60 -9.60 -11.51
N LEU A 7 6.70 -8.61 -11.40
CA LEU A 7 6.76 -7.40 -12.21
C LEU A 7 7.72 -6.36 -11.64
N TYR A 8 8.41 -6.65 -10.53
CA TYR A 8 9.28 -5.68 -9.86
C TYR A 8 10.35 -5.08 -10.78
N GLU A 9 11.03 -5.93 -11.57
CA GLU A 9 12.05 -5.48 -12.54
C GLU A 9 11.47 -4.68 -13.72
N LYS A 10 10.14 -4.65 -13.86
CA LYS A 10 9.45 -3.88 -14.88
C LYS A 10 8.90 -2.57 -14.34
N ILE A 11 8.97 -2.31 -13.03
CA ILE A 11 8.52 -1.05 -12.46
C ILE A 11 9.59 0.01 -12.72
N ASP A 12 9.16 1.15 -13.25
CA ASP A 12 10.01 2.34 -13.34
C ASP A 12 10.01 3.06 -11.98
N LEU A 13 10.94 2.68 -11.12
CA LEU A 13 11.08 3.24 -9.76
C LEU A 13 11.51 4.72 -9.77
N ASP A 14 12.18 5.17 -10.82
CA ASP A 14 12.62 6.56 -10.97
C ASP A 14 11.40 7.46 -11.17
N ASN A 15 10.46 7.05 -12.04
CA ASN A 15 9.22 7.79 -12.32
C ASN A 15 8.02 7.39 -11.45
N LEU A 16 8.18 6.43 -10.53
CA LEU A 16 7.14 6.08 -9.56
C LEU A 16 6.77 7.31 -8.71
N GLU A 17 5.48 7.53 -8.48
CA GLU A 17 5.02 8.60 -7.60
C GLU A 17 4.11 8.04 -6.51
N CYS A 18 4.27 8.56 -5.30
CA CYS A 18 3.40 8.26 -4.17
C CYS A 18 2.85 9.57 -3.60
N LEU A 19 1.52 9.71 -3.57
CA LEU A 19 0.88 10.86 -2.95
C LEU A 19 0.37 10.49 -1.55
N ASN A 20 0.24 11.52 -0.71
CA ASN A 20 -0.19 11.44 0.69
C ASN A 20 0.74 10.62 1.60
N GLU A 21 1.96 10.35 1.16
CA GLU A 21 2.98 9.76 2.03
C GLU A 21 3.47 10.77 3.08
N LYS A 22 3.61 10.30 4.32
CA LYS A 22 4.12 11.10 5.44
C LYS A 22 5.58 11.48 5.28
N LEU A 23 6.36 10.58 4.68
CA LEU A 23 7.78 10.77 4.43
C LEU A 23 7.99 10.69 2.92
N GLU A 24 8.47 11.78 2.34
CA GLU A 24 8.74 11.87 0.90
C GLU A 24 9.67 10.72 0.43
N GLY A 25 9.27 10.09 -0.67
CA GLY A 25 9.97 8.96 -1.29
C GLY A 25 9.87 7.65 -0.52
N SER A 26 9.05 7.55 0.52
CA SER A 26 8.82 6.29 1.26
C SER A 26 8.01 5.27 0.46
N GLY A 27 7.05 5.71 -0.35
CA GLY A 27 6.26 4.86 -1.24
C GLY A 27 7.10 4.13 -2.28
N LYS A 28 8.23 4.68 -2.71
CA LYS A 28 9.18 3.99 -3.59
C LYS A 28 9.86 2.80 -2.91
N ARG A 29 10.16 2.93 -1.63
CA ARG A 29 10.94 1.95 -0.86
C ARG A 29 10.16 0.70 -0.48
N VAL A 30 8.83 0.71 -0.63
CA VAL A 30 7.98 -0.45 -0.32
C VAL A 30 7.87 -1.46 -1.46
N PHE A 31 8.22 -1.09 -2.69
CA PHE A 31 8.35 -2.02 -3.80
C PHE A 31 9.66 -2.80 -3.66
N ARG A 32 9.58 -4.13 -3.76
CA ARG A 32 10.75 -5.00 -3.56
C ARG A 32 10.71 -6.29 -4.38
N PRO A 33 11.87 -6.91 -4.63
CA PRO A 33 11.94 -8.23 -5.23
C PRO A 33 11.15 -9.26 -4.42
N TYR A 34 10.62 -10.27 -5.11
CA TYR A 34 9.83 -11.33 -4.47
C TYR A 34 10.59 -12.05 -3.34
N GLU A 35 11.91 -12.19 -3.45
CA GLU A 35 12.76 -12.82 -2.44
C GLU A 35 12.74 -12.03 -1.12
N ASN A 36 12.68 -10.71 -1.19
CA ASN A 36 12.66 -9.81 -0.04
C ASN A 36 11.24 -9.43 0.38
N ARG A 37 10.19 -10.07 -0.15
CA ARG A 37 8.79 -9.68 0.10
C ARG A 37 8.41 -9.63 1.58
N LEU A 38 9.07 -10.40 2.45
CA LEU A 38 8.80 -10.44 3.90
C LEU A 38 9.63 -9.42 4.71
N ASP A 39 10.49 -8.64 4.07
CA ASP A 39 11.24 -7.58 4.74
C ASP A 39 10.31 -6.42 5.12
N THR A 40 10.08 -6.22 6.41
CA THR A 40 9.22 -5.17 6.96
C THR A 40 10.00 -3.93 7.40
N THR A 41 11.31 -3.85 7.12
CA THR A 41 12.12 -2.69 7.51
C THR A 41 11.75 -1.43 6.74
N GLN A 42 11.26 -1.57 5.51
CA GLN A 42 10.77 -0.48 4.67
C GLN A 42 9.25 -0.46 4.67
N PHE A 43 8.68 0.68 5.04
CA PHE A 43 7.23 0.91 5.07
C PHE A 43 6.91 2.34 4.63
N VAL A 44 5.66 2.54 4.27
CA VAL A 44 5.04 3.82 3.90
C VAL A 44 3.87 4.05 4.86
N LYS A 45 3.72 5.29 5.33
CA LYS A 45 2.61 5.70 6.19
C LYS A 45 1.94 6.92 5.57
N SER A 46 0.62 6.99 5.64
CA SER A 46 -0.15 8.17 5.25
C SER A 46 0.08 9.33 6.22
N ASP A 47 0.04 10.57 5.72
CA ASP A 47 0.27 11.75 6.56
C ASP A 47 -0.97 12.15 7.39
N SER A 48 -2.17 12.12 6.80
CA SER A 48 -3.39 12.57 7.50
C SER A 48 -4.70 11.90 7.06
N ASP A 49 -4.95 11.71 5.77
CA ASP A 49 -6.28 11.29 5.27
C ASP A 49 -6.43 9.78 5.02
N GLU A 50 -5.58 8.95 5.63
CA GLU A 50 -5.66 7.47 5.55
C GLU A 50 -5.57 6.87 4.13
N GLU A 51 -5.48 7.67 3.07
CA GLU A 51 -5.37 7.22 1.68
C GLU A 51 -3.95 7.42 1.15
N LEU A 52 -3.37 6.39 0.53
CA LEU A 52 -2.12 6.45 -0.22
C LEU A 52 -2.39 6.23 -1.70
N LEU A 53 -1.85 7.10 -2.54
CA LEU A 53 -1.99 6.99 -3.98
C LEU A 53 -0.68 6.59 -4.61
N PHE A 54 -0.67 5.52 -5.41
CA PHE A 54 0.50 5.05 -6.13
C PHE A 54 0.29 5.19 -7.63
N TYR A 55 1.19 5.92 -8.27
CA TYR A 55 1.36 5.91 -9.71
C TYR A 55 2.54 5.00 -10.05
N ILE A 56 2.25 3.86 -10.70
CA ILE A 56 3.22 2.80 -10.93
C ILE A 56 3.45 2.67 -12.45
N PRO A 57 4.41 3.42 -13.00
CA PRO A 57 4.81 3.25 -14.39
C PRO A 57 5.58 1.93 -14.58
N PHE A 58 5.40 1.33 -15.76
CA PHE A 58 6.12 0.11 -16.16
C PHE A 58 6.98 0.37 -17.38
N THR A 59 8.21 -0.14 -17.42
CA THR A 59 9.17 0.06 -18.51
C THR A 59 8.86 -0.78 -19.76
N GLY A 60 7.61 -1.20 -19.96
CA GLY A 60 7.19 -2.02 -21.09
C GLY A 60 5.87 -2.72 -20.86
N ASN A 61 5.41 -3.45 -21.87
CA ASN A 61 4.10 -4.07 -21.85
C ASN A 61 4.02 -5.22 -20.84
N ILE A 62 3.12 -5.08 -19.87
CA ILE A 62 2.91 -6.05 -18.80
C ILE A 62 1.46 -6.50 -18.76
N LYS A 63 1.26 -7.74 -18.30
CA LYS A 63 -0.06 -8.25 -17.95
C LYS A 63 -0.12 -8.47 -16.45
N LEU A 64 -0.78 -7.57 -15.75
CA LEU A 64 -0.99 -7.70 -14.32
C LEU A 64 -1.91 -8.90 -14.03
N LYS A 65 -1.38 -9.90 -13.33
CA LYS A 65 -2.12 -11.11 -12.93
C LYS A 65 -2.59 -11.08 -11.48
N GLY A 66 -1.92 -10.30 -10.64
CA GLY A 66 -2.21 -10.20 -9.21
C GLY A 66 -1.29 -9.21 -8.52
N ILE A 67 -1.72 -8.75 -7.35
CA ILE A 67 -0.97 -7.84 -6.49
C ILE A 67 -0.82 -8.54 -5.15
N ILE A 68 0.37 -8.44 -4.56
CA ILE A 68 0.65 -8.95 -3.22
C ILE A 68 0.88 -7.73 -2.34
N ILE A 69 0.07 -7.62 -1.29
CA ILE A 69 0.22 -6.60 -0.25
C ILE A 69 0.73 -7.32 1.00
N ILE A 70 1.74 -6.76 1.63
CA ILE A 70 2.29 -7.28 2.88
C ILE A 70 2.00 -6.23 3.96
N GLU A 71 1.30 -6.65 5.00
CA GLU A 71 0.90 -5.82 6.12
C GLU A 71 2.01 -5.69 7.18
N GLY A 72 1.98 -4.56 7.90
CA GLY A 72 2.81 -4.34 9.08
C GLY A 72 2.22 -5.05 10.31
N ASN A 73 3.06 -5.39 11.28
CA ASN A 73 2.63 -6.04 12.52
C ASN A 73 1.99 -5.06 13.54
N ASP A 74 1.85 -3.79 13.16
CA ASP A 74 1.30 -2.71 13.98
C ASP A 74 -0.23 -2.60 13.88
N GLY A 75 -0.88 -3.48 13.10
CA GLY A 75 -2.34 -3.49 12.93
C GLY A 75 -2.84 -2.45 11.92
N SER A 76 -1.95 -1.62 11.36
CA SER A 76 -2.22 -0.71 10.25
C SER A 76 -2.16 -1.50 8.94
N HIS A 77 -3.31 -1.69 8.29
CA HIS A 77 -3.40 -2.44 7.05
C HIS A 77 -4.37 -1.78 6.08
N PRO A 78 -4.16 -1.92 4.76
CA PRO A 78 -5.11 -1.44 3.77
C PRO A 78 -6.42 -2.20 3.89
N ASN A 79 -7.51 -1.46 4.14
CA ASN A 79 -8.86 -2.02 4.18
C ASN A 79 -9.42 -2.14 2.75
N LYS A 80 -9.07 -1.19 1.86
CA LYS A 80 -9.61 -1.14 0.50
C LYS A 80 -8.52 -0.77 -0.50
N MET A 81 -8.39 -1.58 -1.54
CA MET A 81 -7.54 -1.26 -2.69
C MET A 81 -8.42 -1.05 -3.91
N GLN A 82 -8.16 0.01 -4.66
CA GLN A 82 -8.75 0.26 -5.97
C GLN A 82 -7.65 0.39 -7.02
N LEU A 83 -7.66 -0.54 -7.97
CA LEU A 83 -6.75 -0.51 -9.10
C LEU A 83 -7.44 0.11 -10.31
N PHE A 84 -6.78 1.05 -10.95
CA PHE A 84 -7.22 1.67 -12.18
C PHE A 84 -6.12 1.51 -13.24
N SER A 85 -6.41 0.83 -14.34
CA SER A 85 -5.53 0.93 -15.52
C SER A 85 -5.80 2.28 -16.17
N ALA A 86 -4.82 3.18 -16.19
CA ALA A 86 -4.98 4.45 -16.89
C ALA A 86 -4.80 4.17 -18.39
N ILE A 87 -5.91 4.05 -19.12
CA ILE A 87 -5.90 3.95 -20.58
C ILE A 87 -5.96 5.37 -21.17
N GLN A 88 -5.13 6.35 -20.78
CA GLN A 88 -5.04 7.60 -21.55
C GLN A 88 -3.62 8.20 -21.62
N PRO A 89 -3.23 8.73 -22.80
CA PRO A 89 -1.86 8.98 -23.18
C PRO A 89 -1.47 10.44 -22.89
N VAL A 90 -0.24 10.65 -22.42
CA VAL A 90 0.49 11.86 -22.82
C VAL A 90 1.63 11.51 -23.78
N TYR A 91 2.02 10.23 -23.82
CA TYR A 91 2.83 9.66 -24.89
C TYR A 91 2.19 8.33 -25.30
N GLU A 92 1.92 8.22 -26.59
CA GLU A 92 1.40 7.02 -27.24
C GLU A 92 2.45 5.90 -27.12
N ASP A 93 2.48 5.12 -26.01
CA ASP A 93 3.07 3.77 -25.91
C ASP A 93 3.14 3.19 -24.46
N ASP A 94 2.64 3.86 -23.42
CA ASP A 94 2.85 3.40 -22.03
C ASP A 94 1.65 2.65 -21.40
N ASP A 95 1.88 1.39 -21.02
CA ASP A 95 0.98 0.54 -20.21
C ASP A 95 1.02 0.94 -18.71
N ASN A 96 0.69 2.20 -18.40
CA ASN A 96 0.74 2.73 -17.04
C ASN A 96 -0.45 2.25 -16.18
N ILE A 97 -0.15 1.78 -14.95
CA ILE A 97 -1.16 1.39 -13.97
C ILE A 97 -1.18 2.41 -12.83
N PHE A 98 -2.38 2.80 -12.45
CA PHE A 98 -2.65 3.61 -11.29
C PHE A 98 -3.25 2.73 -10.19
N ALA A 99 -2.68 2.77 -8.99
CA ALA A 99 -3.17 2.05 -7.83
C ALA A 99 -3.51 3.03 -6.72
N SER A 100 -4.79 3.19 -6.40
CA SER A 100 -5.21 3.83 -5.15
C SER A 100 -5.26 2.75 -4.06
N ILE A 101 -4.49 2.96 -3.00
CA ILE A 101 -4.48 2.08 -1.81
C ILE A 101 -5.04 2.89 -0.65
N ILE A 102 -6.26 2.57 -0.24
CA ILE A 102 -6.92 3.23 0.89
C ILE A 102 -6.61 2.42 2.15
N THR A 103 -5.81 3.02 3.03
CA THR A 103 -5.34 2.50 4.31
C THR A 103 -6.12 3.08 5.48
N GLN A 104 -7.28 2.49 5.82
CA GLN A 104 -7.93 2.89 7.07
C GLN A 104 -7.20 2.31 8.28
N GLU A 105 -6.83 3.16 9.24
CA GLU A 105 -6.44 2.70 10.57
C GLU A 105 -7.70 2.10 11.22
N LYS A 106 -7.57 0.89 11.79
CA LYS A 106 -8.70 0.23 12.45
C LYS A 106 -9.22 1.18 13.55
N GLU A 107 -10.48 1.57 13.48
CA GLU A 107 -11.17 2.23 14.59
C GLU A 107 -10.88 1.39 15.84
N LYS A 108 -10.28 1.97 16.88
CA LYS A 108 -10.11 1.27 18.16
C LYS A 108 -11.49 0.82 18.60
N ASP A 109 -11.77 -0.48 18.56
CA ASP A 109 -12.87 -1.08 19.31
C ASP A 109 -12.71 -0.59 20.76
N ASN A 110 -13.61 0.29 21.18
CA ASN A 110 -13.62 0.88 22.50
C ASN A 110 -14.05 -0.18 23.52
N GLU A 111 -13.15 -1.09 23.89
CA GLU A 111 -13.36 -2.07 24.97
C GLU A 111 -12.92 -1.54 26.35
N THR A 112 -12.94 -0.23 26.58
CA THR A 112 -12.63 0.36 27.90
C THR A 112 -13.88 0.67 28.76
N GLY A 113 -15.07 0.26 28.33
CA GLY A 113 -16.34 0.58 29.00
C GLY A 113 -16.78 -0.37 30.13
N LEU A 114 -16.04 -1.44 30.45
CA LEU A 114 -16.52 -2.46 31.41
C LEU A 114 -15.71 -2.60 32.71
N GLU A 115 -14.54 -1.95 32.83
CA GLU A 115 -13.76 -1.95 34.08
C GLU A 115 -14.19 -0.84 35.04
N ASP A 116 -14.69 0.29 34.54
CA ASP A 116 -15.14 1.44 35.37
C ASP A 116 -16.49 1.18 36.08
N MET A 117 -17.22 0.13 35.67
CA MET A 117 -18.53 -0.21 36.24
C MET A 117 -18.46 -1.24 37.38
N LYS A 118 -17.30 -1.90 37.56
CA LYS A 118 -17.06 -2.79 38.71
C LYS A 118 -16.68 -2.01 39.97
N ASP A 119 -15.99 -0.88 39.83
CA ASP A 119 -15.60 -0.03 40.96
C ASP A 119 -16.79 0.75 41.57
N ARG A 120 -17.89 0.91 40.82
CA ARG A 120 -19.11 1.60 41.29
C ARG A 120 -20.18 0.68 41.89
N MET A 121 -19.95 -0.63 41.93
CA MET A 121 -20.84 -1.62 42.57
C MET A 121 -20.23 -2.29 43.80
N GLU A 122 -19.12 -1.77 44.34
CA GLU A 122 -18.72 -2.05 45.72
C GLU A 122 -19.27 -0.96 46.66
N PHE A 123 -20.53 -1.13 47.08
CA PHE A 123 -21.10 -0.59 48.31
C PHE A 123 -21.94 -1.66 49.00
#